data_AF-A0A937A120-F1
#
_entry.id   AF-A0A937A120-F1
#
_cell.length_a   1.000
_cell.length_b   1.000
_cell.length_c   1.000
_cell.angle_alpha   90.00
_cell.angle_beta   90.00
_cell.angle_gamma   90.00
#
_symmetry.space_group_name_H-M   'P 1'
#
loop_
_entity.id
_entity.type
_entity.pdbx_description
1 polymer ?
#
loop_
_entity_poly.entity_id
_entity_poly.type
_entity_poly.pdbx_seq_one_letter_code
_entity_poly.pdbx_strand_id
1 'polypeptide(L)'
;MSLATAQPYGRHPAGAHHGLTRHEVLRDALLDTVDLLQRRRADLVDETFIDNYVALGWLEWHGGQLRVSALGSTICQQMAERLAPLDS
;
A
#
# COMPACT_ATOMS: atom_id res chain seq x y z
N MET A 1 -15.76 25.63 24.88
CA MET A 1 -16.42 25.19 23.64
C MET A 1 -15.45 25.44 22.49
N SER A 2 -14.75 24.41 22.01
CA SER A 2 -13.97 24.46 20.76
C SER A 2 -14.18 23.12 20.05
N LEU A 3 -14.51 23.23 18.76
CA LEU A 3 -15.08 22.20 17.93
C LEU A 3 -14.07 21.10 17.60
N ALA A 4 -14.56 19.86 17.64
CA ALA A 4 -13.91 18.69 17.08
C ALA A 4 -13.63 18.92 15.59
N THR A 5 -12.36 18.90 15.20
CA THR A 5 -12.00 18.65 13.80
C THR A 5 -12.27 17.17 13.54
N ALA A 6 -13.32 16.90 12.76
CA ALA A 6 -13.55 15.57 12.22
C ALA A 6 -12.38 15.24 11.29
N GLN A 7 -11.58 14.25 11.67
CA GLN A 7 -10.56 13.62 10.83
C GLN A 7 -11.27 12.51 10.04
N PRO A 8 -11.49 12.63 8.73
CA PRO A 8 -12.08 11.55 7.96
C PRO A 8 -10.97 10.72 7.29
N TYR A 9 -11.13 9.40 7.41
CA TYR A 9 -10.41 8.31 6.76
C TYR A 9 -8.98 7.97 7.21
N GLY A 10 -8.87 6.74 7.69
CA GLY A 10 -7.66 5.92 7.59
C GLY A 10 -6.58 6.24 8.61
N ARG A 11 -6.54 5.44 9.68
CA ARG A 11 -5.45 5.41 10.65
C ARG A 11 -4.15 4.95 9.97
N HIS A 12 -3.40 5.87 9.34
CA HIS A 12 -1.97 5.69 9.12
C HIS A 12 -1.24 6.24 10.37
N PRO A 13 -0.41 5.43 11.06
CA PRO A 13 0.43 5.98 12.11
C PRO A 13 1.42 6.94 11.45
N ALA A 14 1.25 8.24 11.70
CA ALA A 14 2.25 9.27 11.39
C ALA A 14 3.46 9.10 12.32
N GLY A 15 4.20 8.01 12.14
CA GLY A 15 5.46 7.72 12.80
C GLY A 15 6.60 7.91 11.81
N ALA A 16 7.12 9.13 11.70
CA ALA A 16 8.47 9.41 11.19
C ALA A 16 8.83 8.97 9.75
N HIS A 17 8.02 9.30 8.73
CA HIS A 17 8.46 9.19 7.31
C HIS A 17 9.37 10.36 6.85
N HIS A 18 10.13 11.02 7.74
CA HIS A 18 10.86 12.27 7.43
C HIS A 18 12.16 12.08 6.61
N GLY A 19 12.45 10.87 6.12
CA GLY A 19 13.59 10.59 5.24
C GLY A 19 13.35 9.48 4.21
N LEU A 20 12.12 8.97 4.11
CA LEU A 20 11.80 7.88 3.19
C LEU A 20 11.47 8.46 1.80
N THR A 21 12.09 7.88 0.78
CA THR A 21 11.80 8.21 -0.61
C THR A 21 10.35 7.86 -0.93
N ARG A 22 9.74 8.55 -1.91
CA ARG A 22 8.37 8.26 -2.37
C ARG A 22 8.15 6.77 -2.70
N HIS A 23 9.19 6.08 -3.17
CA HIS A 23 9.17 4.63 -3.42
C HIS A 23 9.05 3.79 -2.16
N GLU A 24 9.66 4.19 -1.04
CA GLU A 24 9.57 3.46 0.23
C GLU A 24 8.18 3.61 0.85
N VAL A 25 7.60 4.81 0.79
CA VAL A 25 6.20 5.04 1.19
C VAL A 25 5.24 4.19 0.35
N LEU A 26 5.44 4.15 -0.96
CA LEU A 26 4.64 3.30 -1.84
C LEU A 26 4.81 1.82 -1.53
N ARG A 27 6.02 1.35 -1.18
CA ARG A 27 6.28 -0.05 -0.80
C ARG A 27 5.63 -0.44 0.51
N ASP A 28 5.70 0.42 1.50
CA ASP A 28 5.08 0.21 2.81
C ASP A 28 3.55 0.11 2.66
N ALA A 29 2.95 1.08 1.98
CA ALA A 29 1.51 1.08 1.67
C ALA A 29 1.08 -0.01 0.68
N LEU A 30 2.02 -0.64 -0.05
CA LEU A 30 1.69 -1.70 -1.02
C LEU A 30 1.12 -2.92 -0.28
N LEU A 31 1.69 -3.32 0.86
CA LEU A 31 1.21 -4.50 1.59
C LEU A 31 -0.25 -4.34 2.05
N ASP A 32 -0.58 -3.19 2.64
CA ASP A 32 -1.96 -2.84 2.99
C ASP A 32 -2.86 -2.79 1.75
N THR A 33 -2.39 -2.19 0.65
CA THR A 33 -3.11 -2.15 -0.62
C THR A 33 -3.40 -3.56 -1.14
N VAL A 34 -2.43 -4.47 -1.09
CA VAL A 34 -2.57 -5.86 -1.52
C VAL A 34 -3.56 -6.62 -0.64
N ASP A 35 -3.54 -6.44 0.68
CA ASP A 35 -4.55 -7.02 1.59
C ASP A 35 -5.96 -6.51 1.24
N LEU A 36 -6.11 -5.22 0.98
CA LEU A 36 -7.37 -4.63 0.53
C LEU A 36 -7.85 -5.23 -0.80
N LEU A 37 -6.96 -5.42 -1.78
CA LEU A 37 -7.30 -6.06 -3.05
C LEU A 37 -7.74 -7.51 -2.88
N GLN A 38 -7.06 -8.28 -2.02
CA GLN A 38 -7.46 -9.66 -1.70
C GLN A 38 -8.86 -9.71 -1.07
N ARG A 39 -9.22 -8.70 -0.26
CA ARG A 39 -10.55 -8.57 0.35
C ARG A 39 -11.62 -8.00 -0.59
N ARG A 40 -11.30 -7.78 -1.88
CA ARG A 40 -12.13 -7.05 -2.87
C ARG A 40 -12.50 -5.62 -2.43
N ARG A 41 -11.64 -4.98 -1.64
CA ARG A 41 -11.80 -3.60 -1.14
C ARG A 41 -10.87 -2.63 -1.84
N ALA A 42 -10.70 -2.79 -3.16
CA ALA A 42 -9.97 -1.82 -3.99
C ALA A 42 -10.53 -0.40 -3.85
N ASP A 43 -11.83 -0.27 -3.56
CA ASP A 43 -12.54 0.98 -3.32
C ASP A 43 -12.00 1.80 -2.14
N LEU A 44 -11.29 1.17 -1.19
CA LEU A 44 -10.62 1.89 -0.10
C LEU A 44 -9.25 2.44 -0.46
N VAL A 45 -8.70 2.02 -1.59
CA VAL A 45 -7.38 2.44 -2.04
C VAL A 45 -7.58 3.69 -2.87
N ASP A 46 -6.86 4.76 -2.52
CA ASP A 46 -6.92 6.01 -3.25
C ASP A 46 -6.51 5.80 -4.72
N GLU A 47 -7.27 6.39 -5.64
CA GLU A 47 -7.07 6.20 -7.08
C GLU A 47 -5.67 6.66 -7.54
N THR A 48 -5.12 7.68 -6.88
CA THR A 48 -3.75 8.15 -7.14
C THR A 48 -2.74 7.06 -6.82
N PHE A 49 -2.92 6.31 -5.73
CA PHE A 49 -2.03 5.21 -5.39
C PHE A 49 -2.15 4.07 -6.40
N ILE A 50 -3.37 3.72 -6.81
CA ILE A 50 -3.62 2.73 -7.86
C ILE A 50 -2.87 3.10 -9.14
N ASP A 51 -3.00 4.34 -9.62
CA ASP A 51 -2.33 4.81 -10.83
C ASP A 51 -0.80 4.73 -10.69
N ASN A 52 -0.24 5.15 -9.55
CA ASN A 52 1.20 5.03 -9.29
C ASN A 52 1.65 3.55 -9.28
N TYR A 53 0.88 2.65 -8.69
CA TYR A 53 1.22 1.23 -8.65
C TYR A 53 1.11 0.56 -10.03
N VAL A 54 0.14 0.96 -10.84
CA VAL A 54 0.01 0.50 -12.22
C VAL A 54 1.15 1.03 -13.08
N ALA A 55 1.52 2.30 -12.94
CA ALA A 55 2.66 2.90 -13.63
C ALA A 55 4.00 2.26 -13.26
N LEU A 56 4.15 1.81 -12.00
CA LEU A 56 5.31 1.06 -11.52
C LEU A 56 5.29 -0.42 -11.95
N GLY A 57 4.20 -0.90 -12.53
CA GLY A 57 4.02 -2.31 -12.90
C GLY A 57 3.86 -3.24 -11.69
N TRP A 58 3.43 -2.71 -10.53
CA TRP A 58 3.20 -3.51 -9.32
C TRP A 58 1.78 -4.04 -9.29
N LEU A 59 0.83 -3.25 -9.78
CA LEU A 59 -0.55 -3.66 -10.00
C LEU A 59 -0.86 -3.68 -11.49
N GLU A 60 -1.82 -4.50 -11.87
CA GLU A 60 -2.28 -4.62 -13.23
C GLU A 60 -3.79 -4.80 -13.30
N TRP A 61 -4.38 -4.26 -14.35
CA TRP A 61 -5.80 -4.40 -14.64
C TRP A 61 -6.06 -5.71 -15.37
N HIS A 62 -6.77 -6.64 -14.72
CA HIS A 62 -7.22 -7.90 -15.30
C HIS A 62 -8.73 -7.91 -15.47
N GLY A 63 -9.21 -7.73 -16.71
CA GLY A 63 -10.62 -7.91 -17.05
C GLY A 63 -11.60 -7.06 -16.22
N GLY A 64 -11.18 -5.88 -15.77
CA GLY A 64 -11.99 -4.98 -14.93
C GLY A 64 -11.76 -5.12 -13.43
N GLN A 65 -10.85 -6.00 -12.98
CA GLN A 65 -10.42 -6.08 -11.59
C GLN A 65 -8.94 -5.76 -11.47
N LEU A 66 -8.59 -4.99 -10.44
CA LEU A 66 -7.19 -4.71 -10.12
C LEU A 66 -6.58 -5.93 -9.42
N ARG A 67 -5.46 -6.43 -9.93
CA ARG A 67 -4.71 -7.55 -9.35
C ARG A 67 -3.25 -7.16 -9.15
N VAL A 68 -2.63 -7.86 -8.20
CA VAL A 68 -1.18 -7.77 -7.99
C VAL A 68 -0.47 -8.49 -9.12
N SER A 69 0.51 -7.83 -9.71
CA SER A 69 1.36 -8.43 -10.75
C SER A 69 2.41 -9.35 -10.16
N ALA A 70 3.08 -10.11 -11.03
CA ALA A 70 4.25 -10.90 -10.63
C ALA A 70 5.30 -10.06 -9.91
N LEU A 71 5.55 -8.83 -10.38
CA LEU A 71 6.54 -7.93 -9.79
C LEU A 71 6.07 -7.37 -8.44
N GLY A 72 4.80 -7.00 -8.31
CA GLY A 72 4.20 -6.60 -7.03
C GLY A 72 4.29 -7.71 -5.98
N SER A 73 4.05 -8.97 -6.39
CA SER A 73 4.17 -10.13 -5.51
C SER A 73 5.60 -10.36 -5.04
N THR A 74 6.59 -10.25 -5.93
CA THR A 74 8.01 -10.35 -5.55
C THR A 74 8.39 -9.26 -4.56
N ILE A 75 7.91 -8.03 -4.75
CA ILE A 75 8.18 -6.92 -3.82
C ILE A 75 7.53 -7.18 -2.47
N CYS A 76 6.26 -7.61 -2.43
CA CYS A 76 5.61 -7.98 -1.17
C CYS A 76 6.37 -9.09 -0.42
N GLN A 77 6.85 -10.11 -1.13
CA GLN A 77 7.66 -11.17 -0.54
C GLN A 77 8.98 -10.61 0.03
N GLN A 78 9.69 -9.79 -0.76
CA GLN A 78 10.93 -9.13 -0.32
C GLN A 78 10.72 -8.24 0.91
N MET A 79 9.57 -7.55 1.00
CA MET A 79 9.21 -6.74 2.17
C MET A 79 8.93 -7.61 3.39
N ALA A 80 8.17 -8.69 3.22
CA ALA A 80 7.87 -9.64 4.30
C ALA A 80 9.16 -10.31 4.82
N GLU A 81 10.08 -10.68 3.93
CA GLU A 81 11.39 -11.23 4.28
C GLU A 81 12.28 -10.21 5.03
N ARG A 82 12.21 -8.93 4.65
CA ARG A 82 12.95 -7.85 5.32
C ARG A 82 12.38 -7.50 6.69
N LEU A 83 11.06 -7.65 6.87
CA LEU A 83 10.38 -7.40 8.14
C LEU A 83 10.42 -8.62 9.07
N ALA A 84 10.66 -9.82 8.52
CA ALA A 84 10.86 -11.02 9.31
C ALA A 84 12.04 -10.78 10.26
N PRO A 85 11.82 -10.80 11.60
CA PRO A 85 12.91 -10.67 12.54
C PRO A 85 13.87 -11.83 12.32
N LEU A 86 15.17 -11.52 12.28
CA LEU A 86 16.27 -12.49 12.28
C LEU A 86 16.25 -13.27 13.59
N ASP A 87 15.34 -14.23 13.73
CA ASP A 87 15.35 -15.22 14.80
C ASP A 87 15.65 -16.58 14.14
N SER A 88 16.94 -16.85 13.99
CA SER A 88 17.54 -18.17 13.74
C SER A 88 18.53 -18.47 14.84
#